data_AF-A0A917C436-F1
#
_entry.id   AF-A0A917C436-F1
#
_cell.length_a   1.000
_cell.length_b   1.000
_cell.length_c   1.000
_cell.angle_alpha   90.00
_cell.angle_beta   90.00
_cell.angle_gamma   90.00
#
_symmetry.space_group_name_H-M   'P 1'
#
loop_
_entity.id
_entity.type
_entity.pdbx_description
1 polymer ?
#
loop_
_entity_poly.entity_id
_entity_poly.type
_entity_poly.pdbx_seq_one_letter_code
_entity_poly.pdbx_strand_id
1 'polypeptide(L)'
;MFGNDLLGLSSTISPFNDTQPDDVIKTKSALALTGHYQIPDFGITPYPDTPMIDGIKKFQKDNGLKVDGVMKPQGPTETALGSQSKSISTVNPFAASQEEKKLSTPKPPKIDPLTGLPEQKAPKLKMPTAKQWEQVAKIQKPKTAIVPEGNTVNQRIQSMMSDPRYQDKFDTRLRDHVQKQFQKAYPGTVEYDETGKMVQPVAVISPEDVDPYDPDGELQFQTITNNINNQQSAENSVEFIDDVTEPDEKISQNDSYDEQREQKEGSEDMQMASSGTDIEDAVADANSKWPNAKIRITGRARTVNKQATLMAKRRMASREDFMGTYTNHDYIKEMDQYVTDNPNASLGTVTSEFERIIRAALAAGYKVSDHLSDTARDVSIPRANKSDVRTFFENSGIRVLDESGASSGAHWHLDYQ
;
A
#
# COMPACT_ATOMS: atom_id res chain seq x y z
N MET A 1 34.52 -13.28 26.53
CA MET A 1 33.35 -14.00 27.06
C MET A 1 32.11 -13.29 26.57
N PHE A 2 31.49 -13.76 25.48
CA PHE A 2 30.17 -13.29 25.06
C PHE A 2 29.14 -14.12 25.82
N GLY A 3 28.37 -13.47 26.70
CA GLY A 3 27.42 -14.13 27.59
C GLY A 3 26.40 -14.96 26.83
N ASN A 4 26.05 -16.11 27.40
CA ASN A 4 25.18 -17.16 26.84
C ASN A 4 23.68 -16.78 26.75
N ASP A 5 23.32 -15.51 26.84
CA ASP A 5 21.93 -15.07 27.00
C ASP A 5 21.28 -14.78 25.63
N LEU A 6 20.85 -15.86 24.97
CA LEU A 6 20.25 -15.83 23.64
C LEU A 6 18.97 -14.95 23.56
N LEU A 7 18.22 -14.82 24.67
CA LEU A 7 17.10 -13.89 24.78
C LEU A 7 17.53 -12.57 25.42
N GLY A 8 18.13 -12.62 26.60
CA GLY A 8 18.76 -11.45 27.25
C GLY A 8 17.82 -10.25 27.29
N LEU A 9 16.64 -10.43 27.89
CA LEU A 9 15.61 -9.41 27.93
C LEU A 9 16.07 -8.22 28.77
N SER A 10 15.90 -7.01 28.22
CA SER A 10 16.18 -5.77 28.93
C SER A 10 15.01 -5.31 29.81
N SER A 11 13.79 -5.74 29.46
CA SER A 11 12.53 -5.28 30.07
C SER A 11 11.53 -6.42 30.24
N THR A 12 10.54 -6.22 31.11
CA THR A 12 9.46 -7.20 31.30
C THR A 12 8.45 -7.12 30.16
N ILE A 13 8.22 -8.24 29.49
CA ILE A 13 7.16 -8.38 28.48
C ILE A 13 5.87 -8.76 29.18
N SER A 14 4.84 -7.94 29.00
CA SER A 14 3.49 -8.19 29.54
C SER A 14 2.43 -7.47 28.71
N PRO A 15 1.13 -7.83 28.85
CA PRO A 15 0.04 -7.10 28.19
C PRO A 15 -0.09 -5.62 28.57
N PHE A 16 0.50 -5.19 29.69
CA PHE A 16 0.17 -3.91 30.34
C PHE A 16 1.33 -2.93 30.42
N ASN A 17 2.52 -3.33 29.95
CA ASN A 17 3.72 -2.53 30.08
C ASN A 17 4.33 -2.26 28.69
N ASP A 18 4.91 -1.07 28.54
CA ASP A 18 5.76 -0.76 27.41
C ASP A 18 6.94 -1.74 27.38
N THR A 19 7.09 -2.42 26.24
CA THR A 19 8.13 -3.43 26.02
C THR A 19 9.14 -2.87 25.04
N GLN A 20 10.42 -3.10 25.27
CA GLN A 20 11.46 -2.68 24.34
C GLN A 20 11.33 -3.40 22.98
N PRO A 21 11.40 -2.67 21.84
CA PRO A 21 11.28 -3.24 20.50
C PRO A 21 12.13 -4.50 20.24
N ASP A 22 13.39 -4.49 20.69
CA ASP A 22 14.30 -5.61 20.49
C ASP A 22 13.87 -6.85 21.29
N ASP A 23 13.38 -6.67 22.52
CA ASP A 23 12.87 -7.75 23.36
C ASP A 23 11.64 -8.42 22.71
N VAL A 24 10.79 -7.63 22.04
CA VAL A 24 9.63 -8.14 21.27
C VAL A 24 10.08 -9.00 20.10
N ILE A 25 11.02 -8.53 19.27
CA ILE A 25 11.49 -9.27 18.09
C ILE A 25 12.15 -10.60 18.51
N LYS A 26 13.03 -10.57 19.53
CA LYS A 26 13.68 -11.77 20.05
C LYS A 26 12.66 -12.78 20.58
N THR A 27 11.67 -12.29 21.31
CA THR A 27 10.59 -13.12 21.88
C THR A 27 9.73 -13.77 20.80
N LYS A 28 9.24 -12.99 19.82
CA LYS A 28 8.46 -13.52 18.69
C LYS A 28 9.25 -14.56 17.90
N SER A 29 10.53 -14.31 17.67
CA SER A 29 11.42 -15.24 16.97
C SER A 29 11.59 -16.55 17.75
N ALA A 30 11.86 -16.48 19.06
CA ALA A 30 12.00 -17.67 19.91
C ALA A 30 10.69 -18.47 20.05
N LEU A 31 9.55 -17.78 20.17
CA LEU A 31 8.24 -18.43 20.17
C LEU A 31 7.93 -19.09 18.83
N ALA A 32 8.30 -18.46 17.70
CA ALA A 32 8.13 -19.07 16.38
C ALA A 32 8.99 -20.32 16.22
N LEU A 33 10.26 -20.27 16.64
CA LEU A 33 11.17 -21.42 16.62
C LEU A 33 10.66 -22.60 17.46
N THR A 34 9.96 -22.32 18.57
CA THR A 34 9.38 -23.34 19.44
C THR A 34 7.94 -23.74 19.03
N GLY A 35 7.38 -23.15 17.97
CA GLY A 35 6.04 -23.46 17.46
C GLY A 35 4.89 -22.79 18.19
N HIS A 36 5.15 -21.80 19.06
CA HIS A 36 4.14 -21.10 19.87
C HIS A 36 3.71 -19.75 19.27
N TYR A 37 4.34 -19.28 18.19
CA TYR A 37 3.95 -18.06 17.48
C TYR A 37 3.94 -18.30 15.97
N GLN A 38 2.85 -17.92 15.31
CA GLN A 38 2.74 -17.96 13.85
C GLN A 38 3.18 -16.61 13.29
N ILE A 39 4.22 -16.62 12.46
CA ILE A 39 4.72 -15.40 11.81
C ILE A 39 3.67 -14.96 10.77
N PRO A 40 3.14 -13.72 10.86
CA PRO A 40 2.23 -13.18 9.86
C PRO A 40 2.90 -13.02 8.49
N ASP A 41 2.11 -12.92 7.42
CA ASP A 41 2.61 -12.75 6.04
C ASP A 41 3.50 -11.50 5.87
N PHE A 42 3.28 -10.46 6.68
CA PHE A 42 4.10 -9.23 6.70
C PHE A 42 5.38 -9.33 7.56
N GLY A 43 5.63 -10.47 8.20
CA GLY A 43 6.82 -10.72 9.02
C GLY A 43 6.68 -10.33 10.50
N ILE A 44 7.80 -10.44 11.23
CA ILE A 44 7.90 -10.10 12.66
C ILE A 44 8.03 -8.57 12.81
N THR A 45 7.16 -7.97 13.61
CA THR A 45 7.19 -6.53 13.93
C THR A 45 7.73 -6.27 15.35
N PRO A 46 8.32 -5.08 15.61
CA PRO A 46 8.82 -4.68 16.93
C PRO A 46 7.74 -4.37 17.97
N TYR A 47 6.47 -4.42 17.58
CA TYR A 47 5.36 -4.06 18.47
C TYR A 47 4.78 -5.31 19.12
N PRO A 48 4.56 -5.33 20.45
CA PRO A 48 3.90 -6.44 21.10
C PRO A 48 2.48 -6.59 20.54
N ASP A 49 2.07 -7.83 20.26
CA ASP A 49 0.75 -8.12 19.71
C ASP A 49 0.06 -9.23 20.53
N THR A 50 -1.25 -9.38 20.36
CA THR A 50 -2.03 -10.41 21.06
C THR A 50 -1.51 -11.83 20.77
N PRO A 51 -1.19 -12.20 19.51
CA PRO A 51 -0.64 -13.52 19.22
C PRO A 51 0.68 -13.83 19.94
N MET A 52 1.55 -12.83 20.16
CA MET A 52 2.79 -13.00 20.92
C MET A 52 2.48 -13.35 22.38
N ILE A 53 1.59 -12.60 23.03
CA ILE A 53 1.23 -12.86 24.43
C ILE A 53 0.52 -14.22 24.60
N ASP A 54 -0.34 -14.57 23.66
CA ASP A 54 -0.95 -15.91 23.64
C ASP A 54 0.10 -17.01 23.42
N GLY A 55 1.12 -16.75 22.60
CA GLY A 55 2.28 -17.61 22.44
C GLY A 55 3.06 -17.81 23.74
N ILE A 56 3.31 -16.74 24.50
CA ILE A 56 3.95 -16.83 25.83
C ILE A 56 3.12 -17.72 26.76
N LYS A 57 1.79 -17.53 26.82
CA LYS A 57 0.91 -18.34 27.67
C LYS A 57 0.90 -19.82 27.27
N LYS A 58 0.86 -20.11 25.97
CA LYS A 58 0.94 -21.49 25.46
C LYS A 58 2.28 -22.12 25.84
N PHE A 59 3.38 -21.42 25.59
CA PHE A 59 4.71 -21.88 25.97
C PHE A 59 4.84 -22.16 27.48
N GLN A 60 4.35 -21.23 28.31
CA GLN A 60 4.32 -21.39 29.76
C GLN A 60 3.55 -22.64 30.17
N LYS A 61 2.36 -22.85 29.60
CA LYS A 61 1.54 -24.02 29.87
C LYS A 61 2.25 -25.32 29.49
N ASP A 62 2.82 -25.38 28.30
CA ASP A 62 3.45 -26.59 27.76
C ASP A 62 4.74 -26.96 28.50
N ASN A 63 5.37 -25.99 29.16
CA ASN A 63 6.57 -26.17 29.99
C ASN A 63 6.27 -26.20 31.50
N GLY A 64 5.00 -26.28 31.92
CA GLY A 64 4.63 -26.36 33.35
C GLY A 64 4.96 -25.11 34.16
N LEU A 65 5.09 -23.96 33.50
CA LEU A 65 5.30 -22.65 34.13
C LEU A 65 3.96 -22.00 34.51
N LYS A 66 4.03 -20.94 35.32
CA LYS A 66 2.86 -20.12 35.64
C LYS A 66 2.34 -19.44 34.37
N VAL A 67 1.07 -19.70 34.02
CA VAL A 67 0.42 -19.20 32.79
C VAL A 67 -0.14 -17.80 33.01
N ASP A 68 0.74 -16.81 33.16
CA ASP A 68 0.36 -15.40 33.36
C ASP A 68 0.60 -14.52 32.12
N GLY A 69 1.24 -15.05 31.07
CA GLY A 69 1.59 -14.29 29.88
C GLY A 69 2.64 -13.22 30.15
N VAL A 70 3.38 -13.33 31.25
CA VAL A 70 4.43 -12.39 31.65
C VAL A 70 5.79 -13.07 31.52
N MET A 71 6.72 -12.38 30.88
CA MET A 71 8.11 -12.81 30.76
C MET A 71 9.02 -11.71 31.29
N LYS A 72 9.62 -11.97 32.46
CA LYS A 72 10.54 -11.05 33.14
C LYS A 72 11.98 -11.32 32.71
N PRO A 73 12.86 -10.29 32.69
CA PRO A 73 14.29 -10.46 32.60
C PRO A 73 14.81 -11.46 33.63
N GLN A 74 15.63 -12.40 33.19
CA GLN A 74 16.19 -13.53 33.94
C GLN A 74 15.12 -14.38 34.65
N GLY A 75 13.87 -14.28 34.20
CA GLY A 75 12.75 -15.01 34.76
C GLY A 75 12.71 -16.48 34.30
N PRO A 76 11.84 -17.30 34.92
CA PRO A 76 11.68 -18.70 34.55
C PRO A 76 11.21 -18.85 33.09
N THR A 77 10.29 -18.00 32.62
CA THR A 77 9.80 -18.02 31.23
C THR A 77 10.91 -17.74 30.22
N GLU A 78 11.71 -16.69 30.44
CA GLU A 78 12.82 -16.34 29.55
C GLU A 78 13.88 -17.45 29.53
N THR A 79 14.28 -17.92 30.71
CA THR A 79 15.29 -18.98 30.85
C THR A 79 14.88 -20.25 30.11
N ALA A 80 13.63 -20.68 30.28
CA ALA A 80 13.10 -21.87 29.62
C ALA A 80 13.02 -21.68 28.11
N LEU A 81 12.47 -20.55 27.65
CA LEU A 81 12.31 -20.27 26.21
C LEU A 81 13.66 -20.19 25.51
N GLY A 82 14.63 -19.49 26.11
CA GLY A 82 15.98 -19.34 25.56
C GLY A 82 16.75 -20.66 25.52
N SER A 83 16.58 -21.51 26.54
CA SER A 83 17.19 -22.85 26.56
C SER A 83 16.62 -23.72 25.43
N GLN A 84 15.30 -23.74 25.27
CA GLN A 84 14.65 -24.57 24.25
C GLN A 84 14.95 -24.09 22.82
N SER A 85 14.93 -22.76 22.58
CA SER A 85 15.26 -22.21 21.26
C SER A 85 16.73 -22.45 20.89
N LYS A 86 17.65 -22.43 21.87
CA LYS A 86 19.07 -22.77 21.67
C LYS A 86 19.25 -24.25 21.32
N SER A 87 18.54 -25.14 22.02
CA SER A 87 18.54 -26.57 21.68
C SER A 87 18.10 -26.79 20.24
N ILE A 88 16.98 -26.19 19.82
CA ILE A 88 16.47 -26.30 18.44
C ILE A 88 17.46 -25.73 17.42
N SER A 89 18.07 -24.57 17.70
CA SER A 89 19.02 -23.94 16.78
C SER A 89 20.32 -24.73 16.62
N THR A 90 20.70 -25.53 17.63
CA THR A 90 21.90 -26.39 17.58
C THR A 90 21.63 -27.68 16.81
N VAL A 91 20.38 -28.14 16.77
CA VAL A 91 19.98 -29.25 15.90
C VAL A 91 19.78 -28.69 14.50
N ASN A 92 20.85 -28.70 13.70
CA ASN A 92 20.84 -28.25 12.31
C ASN A 92 19.58 -28.80 11.58
N PRO A 93 18.58 -27.97 11.24
CA PRO A 93 17.28 -28.44 10.74
C PRO A 93 17.39 -29.12 9.37
N PHE A 94 18.54 -29.02 8.72
CA PHE A 94 18.86 -29.72 7.48
C PHE A 94 19.24 -31.19 7.64
N ALA A 95 19.57 -31.68 8.84
CA ALA A 95 19.97 -33.08 9.04
C ALA A 95 18.78 -34.02 9.36
N ALA A 96 17.62 -33.50 9.76
CA ALA A 96 16.50 -34.30 10.25
C ALA A 96 15.30 -34.42 9.27
N SER A 97 15.41 -33.86 8.05
CA SER A 97 14.33 -33.90 7.05
C SER A 97 14.35 -35.14 6.14
N GLN A 98 15.03 -36.23 6.52
CA GLN A 98 15.05 -37.49 5.75
C GLN A 98 14.52 -38.73 6.49
N GLU A 99 14.05 -38.62 7.74
CA GLU A 99 13.35 -39.72 8.39
C GLU A 99 11.84 -39.51 8.29
N GLU A 100 11.31 -39.80 7.10
CA GLU A 100 9.88 -40.00 6.88
C GLU A 100 9.37 -41.04 7.87
N LYS A 101 8.50 -40.60 8.79
CA LYS A 101 7.55 -41.48 9.45
C LYS A 101 6.88 -42.33 8.36
N LYS A 102 7.16 -43.64 8.36
CA LYS A 102 6.35 -44.66 7.68
C LYS A 102 4.92 -44.54 8.17
N LEU A 103 4.17 -43.66 7.51
CA LEU A 103 2.73 -43.54 7.66
C LEU A 103 2.14 -44.77 6.98
N SER A 104 1.41 -45.58 7.74
CA SER A 104 0.67 -46.72 7.22
C SER A 104 -0.14 -46.27 6.01
N THR A 105 0.09 -46.89 4.86
CA THR A 105 -0.61 -46.59 3.61
C THR A 105 -2.12 -46.67 3.83
N PRO A 106 -2.87 -45.55 3.71
CA PRO A 106 -4.31 -45.62 3.72
C PRO A 106 -4.76 -46.36 2.45
N LYS A 107 -5.72 -47.28 2.61
CA LYS A 107 -6.39 -47.96 1.49
C LYS A 107 -6.79 -46.92 0.43
N PRO A 108 -6.53 -47.17 -0.87
CA PRO A 108 -6.92 -46.23 -1.91
C PRO A 108 -8.43 -45.97 -1.85
N PRO A 109 -8.86 -44.69 -1.96
CA PRO A 109 -10.27 -44.36 -2.02
C PRO A 109 -10.90 -45.05 -3.23
N LYS A 110 -12.13 -45.56 -3.06
CA LYS A 110 -12.90 -46.10 -4.18
C LYS A 110 -13.13 -44.98 -5.18
N ILE A 111 -12.56 -45.12 -6.37
CA ILE A 111 -12.72 -44.19 -7.48
C ILE A 111 -13.98 -44.62 -8.24
N ASP A 112 -14.88 -43.67 -8.49
CA ASP A 112 -16.07 -43.92 -9.30
C ASP A 112 -15.63 -44.20 -10.76
N PRO A 113 -15.98 -45.38 -11.34
CA PRO A 113 -15.52 -45.79 -12.66
C PRO A 113 -16.06 -44.93 -13.82
N LEU A 114 -17.05 -44.05 -13.58
CA LEU A 114 -17.61 -43.19 -14.63
C LEU A 114 -16.99 -41.78 -14.67
N THR A 115 -16.38 -41.32 -13.56
CA THR A 115 -15.92 -39.92 -13.44
C THR A 115 -14.45 -39.77 -13.10
N GLY A 116 -13.77 -40.83 -12.64
CA GLY A 116 -12.34 -40.78 -12.30
C GLY A 116 -12.00 -39.88 -11.10
N LEU A 117 -13.01 -39.35 -10.39
CA LEU A 117 -12.85 -38.49 -9.24
C LEU A 117 -13.12 -39.27 -7.94
N PRO A 118 -12.41 -38.95 -6.85
CA PRO A 118 -12.67 -39.55 -5.54
C PRO A 118 -14.07 -39.15 -5.06
N GLU A 119 -14.87 -40.13 -4.63
CA GLU A 119 -16.23 -39.94 -4.12
C GLU A 119 -16.21 -39.14 -2.80
N GLN A 120 -16.13 -37.81 -2.91
CA GLN A 120 -16.29 -36.91 -1.77
C GLN A 120 -17.78 -36.83 -1.46
N LYS A 121 -18.20 -37.48 -0.36
CA LYS A 121 -19.51 -37.19 0.25
C LYS A 121 -19.53 -35.72 0.62
N ALA A 122 -20.14 -34.90 -0.24
CA ALA A 122 -20.36 -33.48 0.03
C ALA A 122 -21.01 -33.37 1.41
N PRO A 123 -20.36 -32.71 2.40
CA PRO A 123 -21.03 -32.44 3.66
C PRO A 123 -22.28 -31.65 3.30
N LYS A 124 -23.45 -32.17 3.71
CA LYS A 124 -24.73 -31.47 3.57
C LYS A 124 -24.65 -30.22 4.44
N LEU A 125 -24.06 -29.15 3.89
CA LEU A 125 -24.04 -27.82 4.47
C LEU A 125 -25.49 -27.37 4.50
N LYS A 126 -26.08 -27.44 5.71
CA LYS A 126 -27.38 -26.81 5.96
C LYS A 126 -27.20 -25.32 5.67
N MET A 127 -28.04 -24.77 4.79
CA MET A 127 -28.00 -23.34 4.52
C MET A 127 -28.09 -22.56 5.83
N PRO A 128 -27.38 -21.42 5.96
CA PRO A 128 -27.49 -20.58 7.14
C PRO A 128 -28.96 -20.20 7.35
N THR A 129 -29.41 -20.31 8.60
CA THR A 129 -30.76 -19.93 8.99
C THR A 129 -30.97 -18.43 8.80
N ALA A 130 -32.22 -17.98 8.62
CA ALA A 130 -32.54 -16.55 8.50
C ALA A 130 -31.95 -15.70 9.65
N LYS A 131 -31.87 -16.25 10.86
CA LYS A 131 -31.20 -15.60 12.01
C LYS A 131 -29.69 -15.44 11.82
N GLN A 132 -29.01 -16.39 11.17
CA GLN A 132 -27.59 -16.27 10.85
C GLN A 132 -27.37 -15.24 9.75
N TRP A 133 -28.23 -15.18 8.74
CA TRP A 133 -28.21 -14.12 7.73
C TRP A 133 -28.47 -12.73 8.35
N GLU A 134 -29.38 -12.63 9.31
CA GLU A 134 -29.66 -11.37 10.01
C GLU A 134 -28.49 -10.92 10.91
N GLN A 135 -27.75 -11.87 11.50
CA GLN A 135 -26.50 -11.57 12.22
C GLN A 135 -25.39 -11.10 11.27
N VAL A 136 -25.25 -11.72 10.11
CA VAL A 136 -24.28 -11.30 9.08
C VAL A 136 -24.66 -9.93 8.49
N ALA A 137 -25.94 -9.66 8.26
CA ALA A 137 -26.43 -8.37 7.79
C ALA A 137 -26.24 -7.26 8.83
N LYS A 138 -26.37 -7.56 10.14
CA LYS A 138 -26.06 -6.59 11.21
C LYS A 138 -24.57 -6.24 11.32
N ILE A 139 -23.68 -7.05 10.75
CA ILE A 139 -22.23 -6.79 10.67
C ILE A 139 -21.90 -5.88 9.47
N GLN A 140 -22.74 -5.85 8.43
CA GLN A 140 -22.59 -4.95 7.28
C GLN A 140 -23.32 -3.62 7.52
N LYS A 141 -22.85 -2.82 8.47
CA LYS A 141 -23.19 -1.38 8.44
C LYS A 141 -22.42 -0.73 7.29
N PRO A 142 -23.03 0.16 6.48
CA PRO A 142 -22.32 0.89 5.43
C PRO A 142 -21.19 1.69 6.08
N LYS A 143 -19.98 1.53 5.56
CA LYS A 143 -18.76 2.10 6.14
C LYS A 143 -18.48 3.42 5.46
N THR A 144 -19.23 4.43 5.87
CA THR A 144 -19.01 5.80 5.40
C THR A 144 -17.57 6.22 5.67
N ALA A 145 -16.92 6.85 4.70
CA ALA A 145 -15.57 7.36 4.90
C ALA A 145 -15.51 8.38 6.06
N ILE A 146 -14.33 8.50 6.68
CA ILE A 146 -14.05 9.48 7.74
C ILE A 146 -13.12 10.53 7.18
N VAL A 147 -13.61 11.75 7.09
CA VAL A 147 -12.79 12.92 6.77
C VAL A 147 -12.26 13.50 8.10
N PRO A 148 -10.94 13.61 8.29
CA PRO A 148 -10.38 14.14 9.52
C PRO A 148 -10.64 15.64 9.66
N GLU A 149 -11.02 16.07 10.85
CA GLU A 149 -11.42 17.44 11.19
C GLU A 149 -10.39 18.14 12.09
N GLY A 150 -10.24 19.45 11.93
CA GLY A 150 -9.38 20.29 12.79
C GLY A 150 -8.28 21.03 12.03
N ASN A 151 -7.68 22.02 12.71
CA ASN A 151 -6.72 22.95 12.12
C ASN A 151 -5.25 22.54 12.39
N THR A 152 -5.05 21.44 13.11
CA THR A 152 -3.72 20.88 13.38
C THR A 152 -3.70 19.40 13.07
N VAL A 153 -2.52 18.85 12.75
CA VAL A 153 -2.33 17.41 12.50
C VAL A 153 -2.85 16.57 13.67
N ASN A 154 -2.58 16.99 14.90
CA ASN A 154 -3.05 16.30 16.09
C ASN A 154 -4.57 16.30 16.22
N GLN A 155 -5.24 17.44 15.98
CA GLN A 155 -6.70 17.51 16.00
C GLN A 155 -7.32 16.59 14.94
N ARG A 156 -6.75 16.57 13.73
CA ARG A 156 -7.17 15.71 12.64
C ARG A 156 -7.03 14.23 12.98
N ILE A 157 -5.89 13.81 13.53
CA ILE A 157 -5.69 12.43 13.99
C ILE A 157 -6.68 12.08 15.12
N GLN A 158 -6.85 12.98 16.10
CA GLN A 158 -7.79 12.78 17.21
C GLN A 158 -9.25 12.67 16.75
N SER A 159 -9.66 13.42 15.72
CA SER A 159 -11.01 13.33 15.17
C SER A 159 -11.31 11.92 14.65
N MET A 160 -10.35 11.26 13.98
CA MET A 160 -10.50 9.88 13.53
C MET A 160 -10.54 8.88 14.71
N MET A 161 -9.78 9.13 15.78
CA MET A 161 -9.81 8.30 17.00
C MET A 161 -11.12 8.41 17.78
N SER A 162 -11.84 9.52 17.62
CA SER A 162 -13.14 9.75 18.27
C SER A 162 -14.29 8.99 17.60
N ASP A 163 -14.09 8.51 16.36
CA ASP A 163 -15.09 7.70 15.67
C ASP A 163 -15.29 6.37 16.43
N PRO A 164 -16.54 5.95 16.72
CA PRO A 164 -16.82 4.71 17.44
C PRO A 164 -16.17 3.45 16.85
N ARG A 165 -15.90 3.44 15.54
CA ARG A 165 -15.22 2.33 14.85
C ARG A 165 -13.78 2.15 15.30
N TYR A 166 -13.13 3.18 15.83
CA TYR A 166 -11.75 3.08 16.31
C TYR A 166 -11.64 2.11 17.51
N GLN A 167 -12.72 2.01 18.30
CA GLN A 167 -12.82 1.10 19.45
C GLN A 167 -13.35 -0.29 19.08
N ASP A 168 -13.70 -0.54 17.82
CA ASP A 168 -14.17 -1.85 17.39
C ASP A 168 -13.04 -2.89 17.54
N LYS A 169 -13.33 -3.98 18.25
CA LYS A 169 -12.35 -5.06 18.48
C LYS A 169 -12.22 -5.98 17.27
N PHE A 170 -13.19 -5.97 16.36
CA PHE A 170 -13.27 -6.86 15.22
C PHE A 170 -12.84 -6.18 13.91
N ASP A 171 -12.87 -4.84 13.82
CA ASP A 171 -12.36 -4.08 12.68
C ASP A 171 -11.16 -3.22 13.09
N THR A 172 -9.94 -3.68 12.76
CA THR A 172 -8.71 -2.94 13.08
C THR A 172 -8.36 -1.89 12.04
N ARG A 173 -9.03 -1.85 10.88
CA ARG A 173 -8.57 -1.09 9.71
C ARG A 173 -8.47 0.40 9.97
N LEU A 174 -9.43 0.98 10.70
CA LEU A 174 -9.35 2.40 11.11
C LEU A 174 -8.20 2.64 12.08
N ARG A 175 -7.98 1.74 13.04
CA ARG A 175 -6.87 1.83 13.99
C ARG A 175 -5.52 1.79 13.28
N ASP A 176 -5.39 0.86 12.33
CA ASP A 176 -4.19 0.68 11.51
C ASP A 176 -3.95 1.91 10.63
N HIS A 177 -5.01 2.51 10.08
CA HIS A 177 -4.93 3.77 9.32
C HIS A 177 -4.46 4.94 10.20
N VAL A 178 -5.08 5.13 11.36
CA VAL A 178 -4.69 6.16 12.32
C VAL A 178 -3.22 5.99 12.75
N GLN A 179 -2.78 4.77 13.01
CA GLN A 179 -1.38 4.48 13.35
C GLN A 179 -0.42 4.88 12.22
N LYS A 180 -0.79 4.60 10.96
CA LYS A 180 0.00 5.05 9.80
C LYS A 180 0.06 6.58 9.70
N GLN A 181 -1.07 7.27 9.90
CA GLN A 181 -1.10 8.73 9.90
C GLN A 181 -0.24 9.31 11.03
N PHE A 182 -0.24 8.68 12.21
CA PHE A 182 0.62 9.08 13.32
C PHE A 182 2.11 8.89 13.00
N GLN A 183 2.50 7.75 12.43
CA GLN A 183 3.88 7.49 11.99
C GLN A 183 4.34 8.45 10.88
N LYS A 184 3.44 8.76 9.95
CA LYS A 184 3.67 9.75 8.88
C LYS A 184 3.90 11.15 9.45
N ALA A 185 3.10 11.53 10.45
CA ALA A 185 3.18 12.85 11.09
C ALA A 185 4.40 13.01 12.01
N TYR A 186 4.80 11.96 12.71
CA TYR A 186 5.85 12.00 13.74
C TYR A 186 6.92 10.94 13.49
N PRO A 187 7.68 11.00 12.38
CA PRO A 187 8.76 10.07 12.12
C PRO A 187 9.96 10.42 13.01
N GLY A 188 10.04 9.81 14.19
CA GLY A 188 11.13 10.08 15.12
C GLY A 188 11.05 9.25 16.39
N THR A 189 12.16 9.19 17.11
CA THR A 189 12.19 8.67 18.49
C THR A 189 11.67 9.74 19.44
N VAL A 190 10.98 9.30 20.49
CA VAL A 190 10.50 10.18 21.56
C VAL A 190 11.70 10.85 22.23
N GLU A 191 11.75 12.18 22.18
CA GLU A 191 12.79 12.97 22.86
C GLU A 191 12.32 13.38 24.26
N TYR A 192 13.27 13.49 25.19
CA TYR A 192 13.04 13.95 26.55
C TYR A 192 13.89 15.20 26.79
N ASP A 193 13.31 16.20 27.46
CA ASP A 193 14.04 17.39 27.86
C ASP A 193 14.99 17.10 29.03
N GLU A 194 15.78 18.10 29.43
CA GLU A 194 16.71 18.03 30.57
C GLU A 194 16.03 17.71 31.91
N THR A 195 14.69 17.85 32.00
CA THR A 195 13.89 17.50 33.18
C THR A 195 13.35 16.07 33.13
N GLY A 196 13.61 15.34 32.05
CA GLY A 196 13.07 14.01 31.79
C GLY A 196 11.59 14.03 31.36
N LYS A 197 11.05 15.18 30.95
CA LYS A 197 9.70 15.26 30.37
C LYS A 197 9.76 15.01 28.88
N MET A 198 8.77 14.29 28.38
CA MET A 198 8.62 14.03 26.95
C MET A 198 8.45 15.36 26.20
N VAL A 199 9.36 15.65 25.27
CA VAL A 199 9.21 16.78 24.35
C VAL A 199 8.09 16.42 23.39
N GLN A 200 7.10 17.29 23.27
CA GLN A 200 6.00 17.06 22.36
C GLN A 200 6.53 17.08 20.92
N PRO A 201 6.42 15.98 20.16
CA PRO A 201 6.96 15.93 18.82
C PRO A 201 6.23 16.93 17.92
N VAL A 202 6.99 17.65 17.10
CA VAL A 202 6.43 18.55 16.08
C VAL A 202 6.09 17.71 14.87
N ALA A 203 4.89 17.91 14.31
CA ALA A 203 4.48 17.19 13.11
C ALA A 203 5.32 17.63 11.92
N VAL A 204 5.80 16.68 11.11
CA VAL A 204 6.56 16.97 9.88
C VAL A 204 5.68 17.15 8.65
N ILE A 205 4.38 16.90 8.79
CA ILE A 205 3.37 17.08 7.75
C ILE A 205 2.43 18.23 8.14
N SER A 206 1.75 18.82 7.17
CA SER A 206 0.73 19.83 7.44
C SER A 206 -0.62 19.17 7.74
N PRO A 207 -1.60 19.89 8.33
CA PRO A 207 -2.90 19.30 8.66
C PRO A 207 -3.55 18.61 7.45
N GLU A 208 -3.46 19.20 6.26
CA GLU A 208 -4.08 18.79 5.01
C GLU A 208 -3.56 17.43 4.51
N ASP A 209 -2.31 17.11 4.86
CA ASP A 209 -1.63 15.85 4.52
C ASP A 209 -2.11 14.63 5.34
N VAL A 210 -2.98 14.84 6.34
CA VAL A 210 -3.62 13.74 7.07
C VAL A 210 -4.70 13.12 6.19
N ASP A 211 -4.42 11.91 5.68
CA ASP A 211 -5.28 11.26 4.71
C ASP A 211 -6.60 10.80 5.34
N PRO A 212 -7.75 10.97 4.66
CA PRO A 212 -9.01 10.45 5.14
C PRO A 212 -9.03 8.93 5.18
N TYR A 213 -9.86 8.37 6.07
CA TYR A 213 -10.06 6.92 6.13
C TYR A 213 -11.22 6.53 5.22
N ASP A 214 -10.88 5.86 4.13
CA ASP A 214 -11.84 5.39 3.13
C ASP A 214 -11.55 3.92 2.78
N PRO A 215 -12.14 2.97 3.53
CA PRO A 215 -11.86 1.56 3.33
C PRO A 215 -12.44 0.99 2.04
N ASP A 216 -13.47 1.64 1.49
CA ASP A 216 -14.27 1.14 0.37
C ASP A 216 -14.14 2.03 -0.89
N GLY A 217 -13.40 3.14 -0.82
CA GLY A 217 -13.05 3.99 -1.97
C GLY A 217 -14.10 5.05 -2.35
N GLU A 218 -15.04 5.36 -1.46
CA GLU A 218 -16.17 6.26 -1.74
C GLU A 218 -15.78 7.75 -1.86
N LEU A 219 -14.69 8.20 -1.22
CA LEU A 219 -14.28 9.62 -1.24
C LEU A 219 -13.67 10.04 -2.56
N GLN A 220 -13.10 9.12 -3.34
CA GLN A 220 -12.51 9.48 -4.63
C GLN A 220 -13.54 10.05 -5.60
N PHE A 221 -14.81 9.65 -5.49
CA PHE A 221 -15.89 10.16 -6.33
C PHE A 221 -16.35 11.57 -5.93
N GLN A 222 -16.33 11.93 -4.64
CA GLN A 222 -16.83 13.23 -4.19
C GLN A 222 -15.83 14.37 -4.43
N THR A 223 -14.52 14.12 -4.27
CA THR A 223 -13.49 15.16 -4.52
C THR A 223 -13.42 15.55 -6.00
N ILE A 224 -13.60 14.59 -6.90
CA ILE A 224 -13.70 14.87 -8.35
C ILE A 224 -14.92 15.75 -8.63
N THR A 225 -16.07 15.43 -8.04
CA THR A 225 -17.32 16.18 -8.26
C THR A 225 -17.25 17.62 -7.71
N ASN A 226 -16.62 17.82 -6.55
CA ASN A 226 -16.47 19.15 -5.95
C ASN A 226 -15.44 20.03 -6.67
N ASN A 227 -14.37 19.44 -7.22
CA ASN A 227 -13.39 20.19 -8.03
C ASN A 227 -13.98 20.63 -9.38
N ILE A 228 -14.82 19.79 -10.01
CA ILE A 228 -15.54 20.15 -11.25
C ILE A 228 -16.52 21.31 -11.01
N ASN A 229 -17.26 21.28 -9.90
CA ASN A 229 -18.21 22.34 -9.56
C ASN A 229 -17.53 23.67 -9.17
N ASN A 230 -16.37 23.61 -8.52
CA ASN A 230 -15.60 24.81 -8.17
C ASN A 230 -14.90 25.43 -9.39
N GLN A 231 -14.47 24.65 -10.38
CA GLN A 231 -13.97 25.21 -11.65
C GLN A 231 -15.08 25.89 -12.46
N GLN A 232 -16.28 25.30 -12.54
CA GLN A 232 -17.42 25.94 -13.23
C GLN A 232 -17.92 27.23 -12.55
N SER A 233 -17.69 27.37 -11.25
CA SER A 233 -18.05 28.59 -10.49
C SER A 233 -17.02 29.72 -10.66
N ALA A 234 -15.76 29.37 -10.94
CA ALA A 234 -14.69 30.35 -11.20
C ALA A 234 -14.76 30.89 -12.65
N GLU A 235 -15.27 30.12 -13.61
CA GLU A 235 -15.45 30.57 -15.00
C GLU A 235 -16.68 31.48 -15.20
N ASN A 236 -17.63 31.47 -14.25
CA ASN A 236 -18.84 32.31 -14.29
C ASN A 236 -18.72 33.64 -13.50
N SER A 237 -17.55 33.97 -12.96
CA SER A 237 -17.34 35.19 -12.16
C SER A 237 -16.30 36.17 -12.74
N VAL A 238 -16.11 36.15 -14.06
CA VAL A 238 -15.42 37.25 -14.77
C VAL A 238 -16.41 38.42 -14.95
N GLU A 239 -16.53 39.25 -13.93
CA GLU A 239 -17.20 40.55 -14.04
C GLU A 239 -16.41 41.46 -14.99
N PHE A 240 -17.13 41.92 -16.01
CA PHE A 240 -16.73 42.89 -17.02
C PHE A 240 -16.54 44.26 -16.33
N ILE A 241 -15.28 44.71 -16.18
CA ILE A 241 -14.97 46.07 -15.73
C ILE A 241 -14.84 46.94 -16.98
N ASP A 242 -15.92 47.67 -17.31
CA ASP A 242 -15.85 48.84 -18.18
C ASP A 242 -15.27 50.00 -17.37
N ASP A 243 -14.03 50.39 -17.65
CA ASP A 243 -13.51 51.70 -17.25
C ASP A 243 -13.20 52.55 -18.48
N VAL A 244 -13.87 53.70 -18.50
CA VAL A 244 -13.99 54.65 -19.60
C VAL A 244 -12.94 55.73 -19.38
N THR A 245 -12.02 55.90 -20.34
CA THR A 245 -11.45 57.23 -20.58
C THR A 245 -10.93 57.35 -22.02
N GLU A 246 -11.66 58.10 -22.85
CA GLU A 246 -11.14 58.71 -24.09
C GLU A 246 -10.27 59.94 -23.74
N PRO A 247 -9.45 60.48 -24.68
CA PRO A 247 -10.04 61.38 -25.66
C PRO A 247 -9.50 61.26 -27.10
N ASP A 248 -10.40 61.60 -28.02
CA ASP A 248 -10.21 62.30 -29.30
C ASP A 248 -9.11 61.80 -30.26
N GLU A 249 -9.53 61.13 -31.34
CA GLU A 249 -9.13 61.58 -32.68
C GLU A 249 -10.14 61.13 -33.76
N LYS A 250 -10.56 62.12 -34.55
CA LYS A 250 -11.43 62.00 -35.74
C LYS A 250 -10.72 61.17 -36.81
N ILE A 251 -11.48 60.38 -37.60
CA ILE A 251 -11.48 60.38 -39.09
C ILE A 251 -12.38 59.26 -39.67
N SER A 252 -13.28 59.69 -40.57
CA SER A 252 -13.82 59.04 -41.79
C SER A 252 -14.62 57.73 -41.75
N GLN A 253 -15.94 57.91 -41.88
CA GLN A 253 -16.88 57.37 -42.89
C GLN A 253 -16.51 56.17 -43.79
N ASN A 254 -17.57 55.37 -44.05
CA ASN A 254 -17.84 54.32 -45.08
C ASN A 254 -17.46 52.89 -44.66
N ASP A 255 -18.24 51.81 -44.79
CA ASP A 255 -19.48 51.48 -45.51
C ASP A 255 -20.20 50.34 -44.71
N SER A 256 -21.52 50.39 -44.53
CA SER A 256 -22.50 49.49 -45.19
C SER A 256 -22.01 48.04 -45.40
N TYR A 257 -22.55 47.07 -44.66
CA TYR A 257 -23.32 45.95 -45.23
C TYR A 257 -24.12 45.22 -44.13
N ASP A 258 -25.43 45.21 -44.37
CA ASP A 258 -26.45 44.35 -43.79
C ASP A 258 -26.29 42.95 -44.40
N GLU A 259 -26.24 41.88 -43.60
CA GLU A 259 -26.78 40.59 -44.04
C GLU A 259 -27.05 39.67 -42.84
N GLN A 260 -28.32 39.61 -42.50
CA GLN A 260 -28.95 38.57 -41.70
C GLN A 260 -28.80 37.23 -42.43
N ARG A 261 -28.34 36.19 -41.72
CA ARG A 261 -28.60 34.81 -42.13
C ARG A 261 -28.92 33.94 -40.93
N GLU A 262 -30.22 33.62 -40.86
CA GLU A 262 -30.75 32.46 -40.17
C GLU A 262 -30.01 31.20 -40.63
N GLN A 263 -29.39 30.47 -39.70
CA GLN A 263 -29.36 29.00 -39.75
C GLN A 263 -29.59 28.46 -38.35
N LYS A 264 -30.83 28.01 -38.16
CA LYS A 264 -31.28 27.07 -37.16
C LYS A 264 -31.06 25.67 -37.74
N GLU A 265 -30.86 24.70 -36.85
CA GLU A 265 -30.86 23.23 -37.04
C GLU A 265 -29.49 22.55 -37.09
N GLY A 266 -29.23 21.75 -36.04
CA GLY A 266 -28.58 20.45 -36.22
C GLY A 266 -27.21 20.21 -35.58
N SER A 267 -26.97 20.64 -34.35
CA SER A 267 -25.89 20.04 -33.53
C SER A 267 -26.49 19.04 -32.53
N GLU A 268 -26.75 17.82 -33.02
CA GLU A 268 -26.69 16.65 -32.13
C GLU A 268 -25.22 16.51 -31.71
N ASP A 269 -24.86 17.23 -30.64
CA ASP A 269 -23.61 17.03 -29.94
C ASP A 269 -23.63 15.61 -29.39
N MET A 270 -22.99 14.73 -30.15
CA MET A 270 -22.54 13.42 -29.72
C MET A 270 -21.54 13.66 -28.58
N GLN A 271 -22.07 13.82 -27.36
CA GLN A 271 -21.32 13.65 -26.12
C GLN A 271 -20.82 12.20 -26.11
N MET A 272 -19.69 11.98 -26.77
CA MET A 272 -18.85 10.82 -26.54
C MET A 272 -18.35 10.94 -25.10
N ALA A 273 -19.12 10.38 -24.18
CA ALA A 273 -18.72 10.20 -22.81
C ALA A 273 -17.37 9.47 -22.82
N SER A 274 -16.29 10.18 -22.49
CA SER A 274 -15.01 9.57 -22.17
C SER A 274 -15.11 8.95 -20.78
N SER A 275 -16.00 7.98 -20.59
CA SER A 275 -15.79 6.98 -19.56
C SER A 275 -14.68 6.07 -20.06
N GLY A 276 -13.45 6.58 -20.06
CA GLY A 276 -12.28 5.77 -20.35
C GLY A 276 -12.33 4.58 -19.41
N THR A 277 -12.53 3.40 -19.98
CA THR A 277 -12.54 2.12 -19.26
C THR A 277 -11.29 2.07 -18.39
N ASP A 278 -11.38 1.73 -17.10
CA ASP A 278 -10.15 1.61 -16.31
C ASP A 278 -9.31 0.43 -16.84
N ILE A 279 -7.99 0.41 -16.63
CA ILE A 279 -7.17 -0.76 -17.05
C ILE A 279 -7.68 -2.02 -16.35
N GLU A 280 -8.16 -1.87 -15.11
CA GLU A 280 -8.83 -2.87 -14.31
C GLU A 280 -10.01 -3.51 -15.05
N ASP A 281 -10.87 -2.69 -15.64
CA ASP A 281 -12.03 -3.13 -16.42
C ASP A 281 -11.59 -3.82 -17.71
N ALA A 282 -10.60 -3.27 -18.42
CA ALA A 282 -10.04 -3.90 -19.61
C ALA A 282 -9.43 -5.27 -19.30
N VAL A 283 -8.76 -5.43 -18.15
CA VAL A 283 -8.24 -6.72 -17.69
C VAL A 283 -9.36 -7.69 -17.34
N ALA A 284 -10.44 -7.21 -16.71
CA ALA A 284 -11.63 -8.01 -16.42
C ALA A 284 -12.29 -8.52 -17.71
N ASP A 285 -12.46 -7.65 -18.71
CA ASP A 285 -13.02 -7.97 -20.02
C ASP A 285 -12.13 -8.96 -20.78
N ALA A 286 -10.81 -8.77 -20.76
CA ALA A 286 -9.87 -9.70 -21.36
C ALA A 286 -9.97 -11.10 -20.71
N ASN A 287 -10.08 -11.18 -19.38
CA ASN A 287 -10.27 -12.46 -18.69
C ASN A 287 -11.64 -13.09 -18.96
N SER A 288 -12.69 -12.28 -19.13
CA SER A 288 -14.03 -12.76 -19.51
C SER A 288 -14.01 -13.38 -20.92
N LYS A 289 -13.37 -12.70 -21.88
CA LYS A 289 -13.24 -13.17 -23.26
C LYS A 289 -12.28 -14.35 -23.41
N TRP A 290 -11.23 -14.40 -22.59
CA TRP A 290 -10.25 -15.49 -22.55
C TRP A 290 -10.04 -16.02 -21.13
N PRO A 291 -10.93 -16.89 -20.60
CA PRO A 291 -10.85 -17.40 -19.22
C PRO A 291 -9.54 -18.14 -18.89
N ASN A 292 -8.87 -18.68 -19.91
CA ASN A 292 -7.59 -19.37 -19.78
C ASN A 292 -6.37 -18.42 -19.77
N ALA A 293 -6.53 -17.14 -20.10
CA ALA A 293 -5.46 -16.15 -20.06
C ALA A 293 -4.99 -15.92 -18.61
N LYS A 294 -5.93 -15.89 -17.65
CA LYS A 294 -5.69 -15.75 -16.20
C LYS A 294 -4.80 -14.56 -15.85
N ILE A 295 -5.06 -13.42 -16.49
CA ILE A 295 -4.32 -12.17 -16.30
C ILE A 295 -4.63 -11.66 -14.90
N ARG A 296 -3.60 -11.26 -14.16
CA ARG A 296 -3.73 -10.67 -12.82
C ARG A 296 -3.00 -9.35 -12.83
N ILE A 297 -3.57 -8.35 -12.17
CA ILE A 297 -2.85 -7.12 -11.83
C ILE A 297 -1.82 -7.50 -10.76
N THR A 298 -0.55 -7.39 -11.11
CA THR A 298 0.59 -7.75 -10.26
C THR A 298 1.18 -6.54 -9.55
N GLY A 299 0.92 -5.33 -10.04
CA GLY A 299 1.40 -4.09 -9.45
C GLY A 299 0.52 -2.89 -9.80
N ARG A 300 0.44 -1.94 -8.86
CA ARG A 300 -0.16 -0.62 -9.10
C ARG A 300 0.82 0.27 -9.87
N ALA A 301 0.29 1.29 -10.55
CA ALA A 301 1.03 2.41 -11.09
C ALA A 301 2.16 2.83 -10.14
N ARG A 302 3.35 3.07 -10.70
CA ARG A 302 4.46 3.58 -9.91
C ARG A 302 4.32 5.09 -9.85
N THR A 303 4.02 5.59 -8.66
CA THR A 303 4.02 7.04 -8.42
C THR A 303 5.42 7.62 -8.59
N VAL A 304 5.49 8.92 -8.91
CA VAL A 304 6.76 9.68 -8.96
C VAL A 304 7.57 9.47 -7.68
N ASN A 305 6.94 9.58 -6.52
CA ASN A 305 7.59 9.37 -5.23
C ASN A 305 8.20 7.96 -5.09
N LYS A 306 7.48 6.92 -5.52
CA LYS A 306 7.98 5.54 -5.45
C LYS A 306 9.16 5.32 -6.39
N GLN A 307 9.13 5.90 -7.59
CA GLN A 307 10.27 5.87 -8.50
C GLN A 307 11.48 6.63 -7.92
N ALA A 308 11.25 7.85 -7.41
CA ALA A 308 12.28 8.65 -6.74
C ALA A 308 12.93 7.88 -5.60
N THR A 309 12.13 7.19 -4.77
CA THR A 309 12.63 6.36 -3.67
C THR A 309 13.53 5.23 -4.16
N LEU A 310 13.14 4.54 -5.23
CA LEU A 310 13.92 3.43 -5.80
C LEU A 310 15.25 3.94 -6.39
N MET A 311 15.19 5.06 -7.10
CA MET A 311 16.37 5.74 -7.65
C MET A 311 17.31 6.21 -6.54
N ALA A 312 16.78 6.83 -5.48
CA ALA A 312 17.53 7.29 -4.32
C ALA A 312 18.22 6.13 -3.60
N LYS A 313 17.48 5.04 -3.28
CA LYS A 313 18.04 3.83 -2.66
C LYS A 313 19.19 3.26 -3.48
N ARG A 314 19.01 3.13 -4.79
CA ARG A 314 20.04 2.61 -5.69
C ARG A 314 21.27 3.52 -5.66
N ARG A 315 21.07 4.83 -5.79
CA ARG A 315 22.17 5.81 -5.80
C ARG A 315 22.95 5.84 -4.49
N MET A 316 22.27 5.78 -3.36
CA MET A 316 22.91 5.77 -2.04
C MET A 316 23.66 4.45 -1.77
N ALA A 317 23.19 3.34 -2.33
CA ALA A 317 23.86 2.04 -2.20
C ALA A 317 25.10 1.91 -3.10
N SER A 318 25.02 2.36 -4.35
CA SER A 318 26.13 2.32 -5.29
C SER A 318 25.97 3.35 -6.40
N ARG A 319 26.93 4.28 -6.49
CA ARG A 319 27.00 5.25 -7.59
C ARG A 319 27.14 4.55 -8.95
N GLU A 320 28.00 3.54 -9.02
CA GLU A 320 28.27 2.81 -10.26
C GLU A 320 27.03 2.07 -10.76
N ASP A 321 26.29 1.38 -9.87
CA ASP A 321 25.05 0.70 -10.23
C ASP A 321 23.99 1.69 -10.71
N PHE A 322 23.85 2.83 -10.03
CA PHE A 322 22.91 3.88 -10.44
C PHE A 322 23.24 4.41 -11.84
N MET A 323 24.48 4.81 -12.09
CA MET A 323 24.90 5.37 -13.37
C MET A 323 24.92 4.32 -14.50
N GLY A 324 25.10 3.04 -14.18
CA GLY A 324 24.99 1.95 -15.15
C GLY A 324 23.55 1.55 -15.47
N THR A 325 22.62 1.77 -14.54
CA THR A 325 21.19 1.42 -14.70
C THR A 325 20.43 2.47 -15.49
N TYR A 326 20.68 3.75 -15.22
CA TYR A 326 19.90 4.84 -15.81
C TYR A 326 20.65 5.48 -16.97
N THR A 327 19.93 5.77 -18.05
CA THR A 327 20.47 6.48 -19.22
C THR A 327 21.11 7.80 -18.80
N ASN A 328 22.22 8.16 -19.46
CA ASN A 328 22.98 9.37 -19.18
C ASN A 328 22.24 10.65 -19.63
N HIS A 329 21.18 11.03 -18.91
CA HIS A 329 20.46 12.28 -19.05
C HIS A 329 20.90 13.31 -18.01
N ASP A 330 20.64 14.59 -18.28
CA ASP A 330 21.06 15.67 -17.38
C ASP A 330 20.37 15.60 -16.01
N TYR A 331 19.10 15.19 -15.95
CA TYR A 331 18.39 14.98 -14.69
C TYR A 331 18.96 13.82 -13.86
N ILE A 332 19.55 12.80 -14.49
CA ILE A 332 20.26 11.70 -13.80
C ILE A 332 21.59 12.21 -13.21
N LYS A 333 22.31 13.08 -13.94
CA LYS A 333 23.52 13.73 -13.43
C LYS A 333 23.19 14.66 -12.27
N GLU A 334 22.09 15.41 -12.33
CA GLU A 334 21.62 16.27 -11.24
C GLU A 334 21.34 15.46 -9.97
N MET A 335 20.66 14.31 -10.10
CA MET A 335 20.45 13.36 -9.00
C MET A 335 21.77 12.83 -8.41
N ASP A 336 22.72 12.41 -9.26
CA ASP A 336 24.05 11.94 -8.84
C ASP A 336 24.83 13.03 -8.09
N GLN A 337 24.80 14.25 -8.64
CA GLN A 337 25.48 15.41 -8.08
C GLN A 337 24.88 15.78 -6.71
N TYR A 338 23.56 15.79 -6.58
CA TYR A 338 22.90 16.06 -5.31
C TYR A 338 23.36 15.12 -4.18
N VAL A 339 23.39 13.81 -4.44
CA VAL A 339 23.84 12.83 -3.43
C VAL A 339 25.33 13.00 -3.12
N THR A 340 26.13 13.41 -4.11
CA THR A 340 27.56 13.67 -3.94
C THR A 340 27.81 14.91 -3.07
N ASP A 341 27.04 15.97 -3.26
CA ASP A 341 27.15 17.21 -2.48
C ASP A 341 26.53 17.09 -1.08
N ASN A 342 25.65 16.11 -0.88
CA ASN A 342 24.92 15.89 0.37
C ASN A 342 25.13 14.46 0.93
N PRO A 343 26.37 14.04 1.27
CA PRO A 343 26.66 12.65 1.64
C PRO A 343 25.96 12.18 2.93
N ASN A 344 25.50 13.12 3.76
CA ASN A 344 24.80 12.84 5.02
C ASN A 344 23.27 12.98 4.92
N ALA A 345 22.73 13.25 3.72
CA ALA A 345 21.29 13.39 3.54
C ALA A 345 20.56 12.07 3.87
N SER A 346 19.44 12.18 4.58
CA SER A 346 18.58 11.03 4.84
C SER A 346 17.98 10.50 3.53
N LEU A 347 17.57 9.23 3.50
CA LEU A 347 16.87 8.67 2.33
C LEU A 347 15.62 9.48 1.97
N GLY A 348 14.88 9.98 2.96
CA GLY A 348 13.70 10.82 2.73
C GLY A 348 14.06 12.13 2.02
N THR A 349 15.12 12.80 2.48
CA THR A 349 15.65 14.03 1.88
C THR A 349 16.08 13.82 0.42
N VAL A 350 16.85 12.75 0.15
CA VAL A 350 17.27 12.39 -1.22
C VAL A 350 16.06 12.04 -2.09
N THR A 351 15.07 11.33 -1.54
CA THR A 351 13.85 10.95 -2.25
C THR A 351 13.05 12.18 -2.67
N SER A 352 12.82 13.14 -1.76
CA SER A 352 12.08 14.37 -2.06
C SER A 352 12.78 15.19 -3.16
N GLU A 353 14.10 15.27 -3.11
CA GLU A 353 14.85 15.96 -4.15
C GLU A 353 14.79 15.22 -5.49
N PHE A 354 14.92 13.89 -5.49
CA PHE A 354 14.77 13.10 -6.71
C PHE A 354 13.37 13.26 -7.28
N GLU A 355 12.33 13.32 -6.46
CA GLU A 355 10.96 13.59 -6.90
C GLU A 355 10.85 14.97 -7.58
N ARG A 356 11.44 16.02 -7.01
CA ARG A 356 11.52 17.35 -7.64
C ARG A 356 12.17 17.28 -9.02
N ILE A 357 13.33 16.61 -9.12
CA ILE A 357 14.09 16.46 -10.36
C ILE A 357 13.29 15.65 -11.40
N ILE A 358 12.63 14.57 -11.00
CA ILE A 358 11.77 13.76 -11.89
C ILE A 358 10.63 14.62 -12.43
N ARG A 359 9.95 15.38 -11.58
CA ARG A 359 8.84 16.26 -12.03
C ARG A 359 9.33 17.33 -13.00
N ALA A 360 10.49 17.93 -12.75
CA ALA A 360 11.09 18.89 -13.68
C ALA A 360 11.44 18.25 -15.03
N ALA A 361 12.00 17.03 -15.02
CA ALA A 361 12.30 16.28 -16.23
C ALA A 361 11.02 15.94 -17.03
N LEU A 362 9.97 15.46 -16.35
CA LEU A 362 8.67 15.19 -16.98
C LEU A 362 8.06 16.47 -17.59
N ALA A 363 8.12 17.60 -16.87
CA ALA A 363 7.63 18.89 -17.37
C ALA A 363 8.43 19.38 -18.60
N ALA A 364 9.70 19.02 -18.70
CA ALA A 364 10.54 19.27 -19.87
C ALA A 364 10.37 18.23 -21.00
N GLY A 365 9.42 17.31 -20.88
CA GLY A 365 9.10 16.30 -21.89
C GLY A 365 10.02 15.07 -21.88
N TYR A 366 10.88 14.91 -20.87
CA TYR A 366 11.70 13.72 -20.73
C TYR A 366 10.87 12.54 -20.23
N LYS A 367 11.11 11.36 -20.82
CA LYS A 367 10.60 10.09 -20.30
C LYS A 367 11.56 9.56 -19.22
N VAL A 368 11.14 9.62 -17.96
CA VAL A 368 12.00 9.21 -16.82
C VAL A 368 11.98 7.69 -16.59
N SER A 369 10.82 7.07 -16.77
CA SER A 369 10.64 5.62 -16.60
C SER A 369 9.47 5.17 -17.45
N ASP A 370 9.54 3.97 -17.99
CA ASP A 370 8.42 3.34 -18.70
C ASP A 370 7.24 3.03 -17.77
N HIS A 371 7.49 3.01 -16.44
CA HIS A 371 6.48 2.75 -15.41
C HIS A 371 5.91 3.99 -14.73
N LEU A 372 6.35 5.19 -15.11
CA LEU A 372 5.85 6.45 -14.55
C LEU A 372 4.62 6.90 -15.34
N SER A 373 3.51 6.24 -15.08
CA SER A 373 2.19 6.69 -15.52
C SER A 373 1.19 6.39 -14.40
N ASP A 374 0.35 7.37 -14.08
CA ASP A 374 -0.69 7.23 -13.05
C ASP A 374 -1.82 6.28 -13.51
N THR A 375 -1.96 6.09 -14.83
CA THR A 375 -2.92 5.17 -15.40
C THR A 375 -2.35 3.75 -15.55
N ALA A 376 -1.03 3.59 -15.56
CA ALA A 376 -0.44 2.30 -15.90
C ALA A 376 -0.59 1.20 -14.82
N ARG A 377 -0.56 -0.06 -15.26
CA ARG A 377 -0.62 -1.25 -14.41
C ARG A 377 0.35 -2.32 -14.88
N ASP A 378 1.02 -2.97 -13.91
CA ASP A 378 1.75 -4.20 -14.18
C ASP A 378 0.78 -5.37 -14.11
N VAL A 379 0.75 -6.19 -15.15
CA VAL A 379 -0.08 -7.39 -15.22
C VAL A 379 0.74 -8.63 -15.56
N SER A 380 0.32 -9.79 -15.07
CA SER A 380 0.93 -11.05 -15.45
C SER A 380 0.76 -11.32 -16.95
N ILE A 381 1.79 -11.86 -17.60
CA ILE A 381 1.68 -12.29 -19.01
C ILE A 381 0.60 -13.39 -19.15
N PRO A 382 -0.34 -13.27 -20.11
CA PRO A 382 -1.36 -14.28 -20.37
C PRO A 382 -0.75 -15.67 -20.60
N ARG A 383 -1.32 -16.69 -19.96
CA ARG A 383 -0.85 -18.09 -20.12
C ARG A 383 -1.27 -18.73 -21.45
N ALA A 384 -2.32 -18.21 -22.06
CA ALA A 384 -2.87 -18.65 -23.34
C ALA A 384 -3.33 -17.42 -24.14
N ASN A 385 -3.42 -17.55 -25.46
CA ASN A 385 -3.91 -16.51 -26.37
C ASN A 385 -3.17 -15.17 -26.24
N LYS A 386 -1.86 -15.22 -25.98
CA LYS A 386 -1.02 -14.03 -25.74
C LYS A 386 -1.16 -12.99 -26.86
N SER A 387 -1.17 -13.42 -28.14
CA SER A 387 -1.34 -12.51 -29.27
C SER A 387 -2.71 -11.82 -29.27
N ASP A 388 -3.79 -12.59 -29.11
CA ASP A 388 -5.15 -12.05 -29.16
C ASP A 388 -5.45 -11.08 -28.02
N VAL A 389 -4.96 -11.41 -26.81
CA VAL A 389 -5.08 -10.54 -25.64
C VAL A 389 -4.30 -9.23 -25.86
N ARG A 390 -3.09 -9.30 -26.44
CA ARG A 390 -2.32 -8.10 -26.76
C ARG A 390 -3.08 -7.20 -27.73
N THR A 391 -3.55 -7.78 -28.84
CA THR A 391 -4.35 -7.05 -29.84
C THR A 391 -5.61 -6.44 -29.24
N PHE A 392 -6.24 -7.11 -28.28
CA PHE A 392 -7.39 -6.55 -27.56
C PHE A 392 -7.06 -5.28 -26.77
N PHE A 393 -5.98 -5.30 -25.99
CA PHE A 393 -5.55 -4.11 -25.26
C PHE A 393 -5.17 -2.97 -26.23
N GLU A 394 -4.38 -3.27 -27.26
CA GLU A 394 -3.94 -2.28 -28.25
C GLU A 394 -5.13 -1.66 -29.03
N ASN A 395 -6.12 -2.47 -29.42
CA ASN A 395 -7.35 -1.97 -30.05
C ASN A 395 -8.24 -1.15 -29.10
N SER A 396 -8.04 -1.29 -27.78
CA SER A 396 -8.73 -0.50 -26.75
C SER A 396 -7.96 0.77 -26.37
N GLY A 397 -6.91 1.12 -27.13
CA GLY A 397 -6.05 2.28 -26.84
C GLY A 397 -5.04 2.06 -25.71
N ILE A 398 -4.87 0.83 -25.24
CA ILE A 398 -3.93 0.48 -24.17
C ILE A 398 -2.63 -0.01 -24.80
N ARG A 399 -1.53 0.71 -24.56
CA ARG A 399 -0.18 0.27 -24.93
C ARG A 399 0.24 -0.91 -24.05
N VAL A 400 0.68 -1.99 -24.68
CA VAL A 400 1.25 -3.16 -24.01
C VAL A 400 2.77 -3.18 -24.20
N LEU A 401 3.52 -2.96 -23.13
CA LEU A 401 4.97 -3.18 -23.10
C LEU A 401 5.26 -4.58 -22.55
N ASP A 402 6.00 -5.39 -23.31
CA ASP A 402 6.36 -6.75 -22.91
C ASP A 402 7.68 -6.74 -22.14
N GLU A 403 7.62 -7.01 -20.84
CA GLU A 403 8.76 -7.06 -19.94
C GLU A 403 9.06 -8.49 -19.48
N SER A 404 9.04 -9.44 -20.42
CA SER A 404 9.37 -10.84 -20.12
C SER A 404 10.79 -11.05 -19.58
N GLY A 405 11.70 -10.09 -19.79
CA GLY A 405 13.07 -10.12 -19.28
C GLY A 405 13.31 -9.36 -17.96
N ALA A 406 12.26 -8.79 -17.34
CA ALA A 406 12.43 -8.01 -16.11
C ALA A 406 12.95 -8.86 -14.95
N SER A 407 13.84 -8.29 -14.13
CA SER A 407 14.42 -8.97 -12.96
C SER A 407 13.40 -9.27 -11.86
N SER A 408 12.29 -8.53 -11.81
CA SER A 408 11.13 -8.80 -10.94
C SER A 408 10.25 -9.96 -11.42
N GLY A 409 10.57 -10.56 -12.57
CA GLY A 409 9.79 -11.60 -13.23
C GLY A 409 9.03 -11.08 -14.45
N ALA A 410 8.71 -12.01 -15.35
CA ALA A 410 8.04 -11.70 -16.61
C ALA A 410 6.63 -11.13 -16.40
N HIS A 411 6.40 -9.92 -16.89
CA HIS A 411 5.10 -9.23 -16.82
C HIS A 411 4.89 -8.35 -18.05
N TRP A 412 3.67 -7.82 -18.17
CA TRP A 412 3.32 -6.78 -19.12
C TRP A 412 3.04 -5.49 -18.37
N HIS A 413 3.44 -4.37 -18.95
CA HIS A 413 3.07 -3.04 -18.48
C HIS A 413 2.00 -2.48 -19.41
N LEU A 414 0.81 -2.24 -18.88
CA LEU A 414 -0.34 -1.69 -19.58
C LEU A 414 -0.46 -0.21 -19.26
N ASP A 415 -0.63 0.65 -20.26
CA ASP A 415 -0.68 2.10 -20.10
C ASP A 415 -1.60 2.71 -21.16
N TYR A 416 -2.40 3.73 -20.80
CA TYR A 416 -3.17 4.48 -21.80
C TYR A 416 -2.25 5.43 -22.56
N GLN A 417 -2.43 5.54 -23.89
CA GLN A 417 -1.63 6.45 -24.72
C GLN A 417 -1.99 7.92 -24.54
#